data_AF-A0A924P8N8-F1
#
_entry.id   AF-A0A924P8N8-F1
#
_cell.length_a   1.000
_cell.length_b   1.000
_cell.length_c   1.000
_cell.angle_alpha   90.00
_cell.angle_beta   90.00
_cell.angle_gamma   90.00
#
_symmetry.space_group_name_H-M   'P 1'
#
loop_
_entity.id
_entity.type
_entity.pdbx_description
1 polymer ?
#
loop_
_entity_poly.entity_id
_entity_poly.type
_entity_poly.pdbx_seq_one_letter_code
_entity_poly.pdbx_strand_id
1 'polypeptide(L)'
;MILTGDFIKSFPHYFPKQINLLPWKITNKLSEIIAELIAGLDENYNIDNGIAIHKTATIETGAIIKAPAIVGASCFVACNAYLRGGVYLADNVKVGTGVEIKSSIIFS
;
A
#
# COMPACT_ATOMS: atom_id res chain seq x y z
N MET A 1 -9.85 -21.36 11.46
CA MET A 1 -9.19 -20.76 10.28
C MET A 1 -8.85 -19.32 10.67
N ILE A 2 -7.64 -18.82 10.41
CA ILE A 2 -7.22 -17.45 10.81
C ILE A 2 -7.65 -16.50 9.69
N LEU A 3 -8.74 -15.75 9.89
CA LEU A 3 -9.22 -14.75 8.91
C LEU A 3 -8.64 -13.38 9.25
N THR A 4 -8.23 -12.60 8.25
CA THR A 4 -7.52 -11.34 8.47
C THR A 4 -8.37 -10.28 9.17
N GLY A 5 -9.68 -10.29 8.91
CA GLY A 5 -10.64 -9.37 9.55
C GLY A 5 -10.76 -9.56 11.07
N ASP A 6 -10.39 -10.73 11.60
CA ASP A 6 -10.47 -11.01 13.04
C ASP A 6 -9.32 -10.34 13.82
N PHE A 7 -8.21 -10.00 13.15
CA PHE A 7 -6.99 -9.50 13.80
C PHE A 7 -6.70 -8.04 13.46
N ILE A 8 -7.17 -7.55 12.32
CA ILE A 8 -6.97 -6.17 11.89
C ILE A 8 -8.35 -5.55 11.69
N LYS A 9 -8.83 -4.85 12.72
CA LYS A 9 -10.18 -4.27 12.77
C LYS A 9 -10.50 -3.38 11.56
N SER A 10 -9.50 -2.68 11.02
CA SER A 10 -9.65 -1.79 9.86
C SER A 10 -9.52 -2.50 8.51
N PHE A 11 -9.08 -3.76 8.47
CA PHE A 11 -8.86 -4.47 7.21
C PHE A 11 -10.11 -4.56 6.33
N PRO A 12 -11.31 -4.87 6.85
CA PRO A 12 -12.54 -4.89 6.04
C PRO A 12 -12.89 -3.56 5.39
N HIS A 13 -12.46 -2.43 5.97
CA HIS A 13 -12.69 -1.10 5.41
C HIS A 13 -11.87 -0.88 4.14
N TYR A 14 -10.59 -1.27 4.16
CA TYR A 14 -9.66 -1.07 3.04
C TYR A 14 -9.74 -2.19 1.99
N PHE A 15 -10.01 -3.43 2.42
CA PHE A 15 -9.98 -4.63 1.57
C PHE A 15 -11.26 -5.47 1.72
N PRO A 16 -12.45 -4.89 1.44
CA PRO A 16 -13.73 -5.57 1.69
C PRO A 16 -13.89 -6.86 0.88
N LYS A 17 -13.29 -6.94 -0.33
CA LYS A 17 -13.36 -8.12 -1.20
C LYS A 17 -12.47 -9.29 -0.70
N GLN A 18 -11.52 -9.02 0.19
CA GLN A 18 -10.52 -9.99 0.64
C GLN A 18 -10.76 -10.51 2.06
N ILE A 19 -11.85 -10.11 2.73
CA ILE A 19 -12.13 -10.44 4.15
C ILE A 19 -12.12 -11.94 4.45
N ASN A 20 -12.54 -12.78 3.49
CA ASN A 20 -12.62 -14.24 3.62
C ASN A 20 -11.36 -14.97 3.11
N LEU A 21 -10.31 -14.24 2.74
CA LEU A 21 -9.05 -14.81 2.31
C LEU A 21 -8.10 -15.02 3.48
N LEU A 22 -7.24 -16.03 3.32
CA LEU A 22 -6.14 -16.27 4.24
C LEU A 22 -5.05 -15.21 4.00
N PRO A 23 -4.35 -14.74 5.04
CA PRO A 23 -3.32 -13.69 4.91
C PRO A 23 -2.31 -13.95 3.78
N TRP A 24 -1.83 -15.18 3.64
CA TRP A 24 -0.86 -15.55 2.59
C TRP A 24 -1.45 -15.55 1.17
N LYS A 25 -2.76 -15.75 1.02
CA LYS A 25 -3.41 -15.60 -0.30
C LYS A 25 -3.48 -14.13 -0.72
N ILE A 26 -3.65 -13.23 0.24
CA ILE A 26 -3.65 -11.78 0.01
C ILE A 26 -2.25 -11.33 -0.42
N THR A 27 -1.21 -11.67 0.35
CA THR A 27 0.17 -11.25 0.02
C THR A 27 0.66 -11.82 -1.31
N ASN A 28 0.30 -13.07 -1.64
CA ASN A 28 0.66 -13.68 -2.94
C ASN A 28 0.01 -12.99 -4.15
N LYS A 29 -1.16 -12.38 -3.95
CA LYS A 29 -1.92 -11.68 -5.01
C LYS A 29 -1.88 -10.17 -4.88
N LEU A 30 -0.99 -9.64 -4.05
CA LEU A 30 -1.07 -8.24 -3.66
C LEU A 30 -0.85 -7.30 -4.85
N SER A 31 -0.01 -7.68 -5.81
CA SER A 31 0.14 -6.88 -7.03
C SER A 31 -1.20 -6.72 -7.78
N GLU A 32 -1.95 -7.81 -7.98
CA GLU A 32 -3.27 -7.76 -8.65
C GLU A 32 -4.28 -6.94 -7.83
N ILE A 33 -4.32 -7.16 -6.51
CA ILE A 33 -5.25 -6.47 -5.60
C ILE A 33 -5.00 -4.96 -5.61
N ILE A 34 -3.74 -4.53 -5.53
CA ILE A 34 -3.39 -3.11 -5.51
C ILE A 34 -3.68 -2.45 -6.86
N ALA A 35 -3.42 -3.13 -7.97
CA ALA A 35 -3.78 -2.62 -9.29
C ALA A 35 -5.30 -2.39 -9.43
N GLU A 36 -6.12 -3.31 -8.91
CA GLU A 36 -7.59 -3.15 -8.89
C GLU A 36 -8.03 -1.98 -8.00
N LEU A 37 -7.41 -1.81 -6.82
CA LEU A 37 -7.73 -0.72 -5.90
C LEU A 37 -7.41 0.64 -6.48
N ILE A 38 -6.31 0.78 -7.23
CA ILE A 38 -5.92 2.05 -7.88
C ILE A 38 -7.03 2.57 -8.81
N ALA A 39 -7.75 1.67 -9.49
CA ALA A 39 -8.85 2.05 -10.40
C ALA A 39 -10.06 2.68 -9.68
N GLY A 40 -10.18 2.50 -8.36
CA GLY A 40 -11.25 3.05 -7.53
C GLY A 40 -10.83 4.23 -6.66
N LEU A 41 -9.60 4.72 -6.79
CA LEU A 41 -9.13 5.88 -6.01
C LEU A 41 -9.75 7.18 -6.52
N ASP A 42 -9.90 8.13 -5.60
CA ASP A 42 -10.43 9.46 -5.90
C ASP A 42 -9.36 10.39 -6.48
N GLU A 43 -9.77 11.63 -6.77
CA GLU A 43 -8.91 12.68 -7.31
C GLU A 43 -7.84 13.19 -6.33
N ASN A 44 -7.82 12.74 -5.07
CA ASN A 44 -6.79 13.12 -4.11
C ASN A 44 -5.46 12.37 -4.33
N TYR A 45 -5.43 11.39 -5.23
CA TYR A 45 -4.24 10.65 -5.61
C TYR A 45 -3.68 11.14 -6.94
N ASN A 46 -2.36 11.36 -6.97
CA ASN A 46 -1.62 11.48 -8.22
C ASN A 46 -1.26 10.06 -8.67
N ILE A 47 -1.85 9.63 -9.79
CA ILE A 47 -1.66 8.28 -10.32
C ILE A 47 -0.80 8.36 -11.58
N ASP A 48 0.37 7.73 -11.54
CA ASP A 48 1.25 7.56 -12.69
C ASP A 48 1.71 6.11 -12.82
N ASN A 49 1.55 5.51 -13.99
CA ASN A 49 2.02 4.17 -14.33
C ASN A 49 1.75 3.08 -13.25
N GLY A 50 0.57 3.10 -12.63
CA GLY A 50 0.19 2.12 -11.60
C GLY A 50 0.77 2.40 -10.21
N ILE A 51 1.28 3.60 -9.97
CA ILE A 51 1.68 4.11 -8.66
C ILE A 51 0.73 5.23 -8.30
N ALA A 52 0.02 5.09 -7.18
CA ALA A 52 -0.87 6.10 -6.66
C ALA A 52 -0.28 6.70 -5.37
N ILE A 53 -0.06 8.01 -5.37
CA ILE A 53 0.48 8.74 -4.21
C ILE A 53 -0.53 9.81 -3.83
N HIS A 54 -1.01 9.78 -2.59
CA HIS A 54 -1.91 10.82 -2.09
C HIS A 54 -1.22 12.17 -2.11
N LYS A 55 -1.94 13.25 -2.47
CA LYS A 55 -1.39 14.62 -2.60
C LYS A 55 -0.73 15.17 -1.34
N THR A 56 -1.07 14.63 -0.17
CA THR A 56 -0.48 15.03 1.12
C THR A 56 0.70 14.17 1.56
N ALA A 57 1.03 13.10 0.83
CA ALA A 57 2.18 12.27 1.14
C ALA A 57 3.49 12.93 0.69
N THR A 58 4.55 12.73 1.47
CA THR A 58 5.88 13.22 1.15
C THR A 58 6.76 12.06 0.73
N ILE A 59 7.29 12.13 -0.49
CA ILE A 59 8.27 11.18 -1.01
C ILE A 59 9.59 11.94 -1.21
N GLU A 60 10.62 11.58 -0.44
CA GLU A 60 11.93 12.19 -0.58
C GLU A 60 12.64 11.72 -1.86
N THR A 61 13.51 12.58 -2.40
CA THR A 61 14.34 12.28 -3.56
C THR A 61 15.16 11.00 -3.33
N GLY A 62 15.19 10.13 -4.34
CA GLY A 62 15.91 8.86 -4.30
C GLY A 62 15.11 7.68 -3.76
N ALA A 63 13.89 7.89 -3.24
CA ALA A 63 12.97 6.79 -3.01
C ALA A 63 12.57 6.14 -4.35
N ILE A 64 12.58 4.82 -4.42
CA ILE A 64 12.18 4.05 -5.59
C ILE A 64 10.89 3.32 -5.24
N ILE A 65 9.81 3.67 -5.95
CA ILE A 65 8.51 3.01 -5.84
C ILE A 65 8.25 2.30 -7.16
N LYS A 66 7.99 0.99 -7.10
CA LYS A 66 7.65 0.16 -8.26
C LYS A 66 6.16 -0.17 -8.23
N ALA A 67 5.52 -0.05 -9.39
CA ALA A 67 4.13 -0.43 -9.55
C ALA A 67 3.90 -1.94 -9.28
N PRO A 68 2.70 -2.32 -8.83
CA PRO A 68 1.64 -1.44 -8.36
C PRO A 68 1.87 -1.03 -6.91
N ALA A 69 1.58 0.24 -6.58
CA ALA A 69 1.74 0.74 -5.22
C ALA A 69 0.71 1.84 -4.89
N ILE A 70 0.23 1.85 -3.64
CA ILE A 70 -0.59 2.91 -3.07
C ILE A 70 0.12 3.48 -1.84
N VAL A 71 0.30 4.80 -1.82
CA VAL A 71 0.80 5.54 -0.66
C VAL A 71 -0.30 6.48 -0.17
N GLY A 72 -0.86 6.17 1.00
CA GLY A 72 -1.98 6.89 1.62
C GLY A 72 -1.65 8.30 2.10
N ALA A 73 -2.65 8.97 2.64
CA ALA A 73 -2.55 10.36 3.07
C ALA A 73 -1.51 10.54 4.20
N SER A 74 -0.77 11.64 4.13
CA SER A 74 0.22 12.03 5.15
C SER A 74 1.31 10.98 5.40
N CYS A 75 1.51 10.03 4.48
CA CYS A 75 2.64 9.13 4.51
C CYS A 75 3.96 9.90 4.31
N PHE A 76 5.03 9.39 4.91
CA PHE A 76 6.38 9.87 4.67
C PHE A 76 7.26 8.72 4.19
N VAL A 77 7.83 8.83 2.99
CA VAL A 77 8.77 7.85 2.43
C VAL A 77 10.12 8.54 2.25
N ALA A 78 11.07 8.17 3.10
CA ALA A 78 12.40 8.77 3.14
C ALA A 78 13.26 8.37 1.92
N CYS A 79 14.37 9.08 1.75
CA CYS A 79 15.31 8.86 0.66
C CYS A 79 15.84 7.41 0.64
N ASN A 80 16.09 6.90 -0.56
CA ASN A 80 16.59 5.53 -0.81
C ASN A 80 15.70 4.39 -0.29
N ALA A 81 14.46 4.65 0.13
CA ALA A 81 13.49 3.59 0.37
C ALA A 81 13.15 2.86 -0.94
N TYR A 82 12.89 1.55 -0.88
CA TYR A 82 12.58 0.73 -2.04
C TYR A 82 11.28 -0.06 -1.86
N LEU A 83 10.21 0.35 -2.54
CA LEU A 83 8.88 -0.28 -2.46
C LEU A 83 8.60 -1.07 -3.74
N ARG A 84 8.22 -2.36 -3.65
CA ARG A 84 7.96 -3.19 -4.85
C ARG A 84 6.98 -4.35 -4.65
N GLY A 85 6.51 -4.90 -5.77
CA GLY A 85 5.77 -6.17 -5.79
C GLY A 85 4.37 -6.10 -5.20
N GLY A 86 3.71 -4.94 -5.30
CA GLY A 86 2.44 -4.65 -4.61
C GLY A 86 2.73 -4.10 -3.22
N VAL A 87 2.55 -2.80 -3.01
CA VAL A 87 2.69 -2.19 -1.68
C VAL A 87 1.50 -1.30 -1.39
N TYR A 88 0.96 -1.41 -0.18
CA TYR A 88 -0.05 -0.49 0.36
C TYR A 88 0.47 0.12 1.65
N LEU A 89 0.64 1.43 1.66
CA LEU A 89 0.86 2.19 2.88
C LEU A 89 -0.45 2.88 3.24
N ALA A 90 -1.04 2.51 4.38
CA ALA A 90 -2.18 3.23 4.94
C ALA A 90 -1.77 4.64 5.37
N ASP A 91 -2.75 5.48 5.65
CA ASP A 91 -2.51 6.86 6.06
C ASP A 91 -1.56 6.95 7.26
N ASN A 92 -0.72 7.99 7.26
CA ASN A 92 0.25 8.33 8.31
C ASN A 92 1.41 7.33 8.51
N VAL A 93 1.61 6.37 7.61
CA VAL A 93 2.77 5.46 7.66
C VAL A 93 4.08 6.19 7.36
N LYS A 94 5.13 5.88 8.12
CA LYS A 94 6.48 6.41 7.92
C LYS A 94 7.46 5.31 7.53
N VAL A 95 8.12 5.46 6.38
CA VAL A 95 9.15 4.57 5.87
C VAL A 95 10.49 5.29 5.94
N GLY A 96 11.43 4.74 6.72
CA GLY A 96 12.75 5.34 6.92
C GLY A 96 13.72 5.11 5.76
N THR A 97 14.88 5.77 5.84
CA THR A 97 15.92 5.73 4.82
C THR A 97 16.45 4.32 4.59
N GLY A 98 16.57 3.91 3.33
CA GLY A 98 17.14 2.60 2.95
C GLY A 98 16.26 1.39 3.26
N VAL A 99 15.01 1.59 3.69
CA VAL A 99 14.07 0.49 3.96
C VAL A 99 13.55 -0.09 2.66
N GLU A 100 13.61 -1.42 2.53
CA GLU A 100 12.92 -2.16 1.46
C GLU A 100 11.61 -2.77 1.97
N ILE A 101 10.50 -2.56 1.24
CA ILE A 101 9.21 -3.19 1.49
C ILE A 101 8.75 -3.89 0.21
N LYS A 102 8.40 -5.18 0.34
CA LYS A 102 7.98 -6.01 -0.79
C LYS A 102 6.68 -6.74 -0.47
N SER A 103 5.67 -6.61 -1.33
CA SER A 103 4.43 -7.41 -1.27
C SER A 103 3.74 -7.30 0.10
N SER A 104 3.65 -6.08 0.63
CA SER A 104 3.17 -5.81 2.00
C SER A 104 2.10 -4.73 2.07
N ILE A 105 1.25 -4.86 3.08
CA ILE A 105 0.30 -3.84 3.54
C ILE A 105 0.80 -3.35 4.90
N ILE A 106 0.99 -2.05 5.06
CA ILE A 106 1.42 -1.44 6.32
C ILE A 106 0.29 -0.53 6.83
N PHE A 107 -0.16 -0.79 8.05
CA PHE A 107 -1.12 0.04 8.77
C PHE A 107 -0.41 0.91 9.81
N SER A 108 -1.03 2.04 10.16
CA SER A 108 -0.66 2.91 11.29
C SER A 108 -1.47 2.56 12.54
#